data_AF-A0AA37MVG2-F1
#
_entry.id   AF-A0AA37MVG2-F1
#
_cell.length_a   1.000
_cell.length_b   1.000
_cell.length_c   1.000
_cell.angle_alpha   90.00
_cell.angle_beta   90.00
_cell.angle_gamma   90.00
#
_symmetry.space_group_name_H-M   'P 1'
#
loop_
_entity.id
_entity.type
_entity.pdbx_description
1 polymer ?
#
loop_
_entity_poly.entity_id
_entity_poly.type
_entity_poly.pdbx_seq_one_letter_code
_entity_poly.pdbx_strand_id
1 'polypeptide(L)'
;MPNMDGLTLLQEIRKSDLAELPVLMVTAEKRRESVLAAIRAGASGYIVKPFSEAALADKLAQIAPLSASAAPTNHGASVFGAIFERTM
;
A
#
# COMPACT_ATOMS: atom_id res chain seq x y z
N MET A 1 -3.58 12.41 -11.39
CA MET A 1 -4.09 12.13 -12.75
C MET A 1 -5.32 13.00 -12.93
N PRO A 2 -5.35 13.92 -13.91
CA PRO A 2 -6.45 14.87 -14.07
C PRO A 2 -7.77 14.21 -14.49
N ASN A 3 -7.75 13.02 -15.10
CA ASN A 3 -8.92 12.39 -15.72
C ASN A 3 -9.39 11.09 -15.05
N MET A 4 -8.61 10.49 -14.16
CA MET A 4 -8.92 9.20 -13.55
C MET A 4 -8.39 9.13 -12.12
N ASP A 5 -9.23 8.67 -11.20
CA ASP A 5 -8.85 8.46 -9.81
C ASP A 5 -8.06 7.15 -9.66
N GLY A 6 -7.08 7.14 -8.76
CA GLY A 6 -6.26 5.96 -8.48
C GLY A 6 -7.08 4.78 -7.96
N LEU A 7 -8.20 5.04 -7.29
CA LEU A 7 -9.09 3.98 -6.82
C LEU A 7 -9.83 3.29 -7.98
N THR A 8 -10.32 4.06 -8.96
CA THR A 8 -10.95 3.51 -10.16
C THR A 8 -9.95 2.66 -10.95
N LEU A 9 -8.72 3.15 -11.11
CA LEU A 9 -7.66 2.38 -11.76
C LEU A 9 -7.40 1.05 -11.05
N LEU A 10 -7.31 1.06 -9.72
CA LEU A 10 -7.11 -0.16 -8.93
C LEU A 10 -8.25 -1.16 -9.14
N GLN A 11 -9.51 -0.70 -9.17
CA GLN A 11 -10.66 -1.56 -9.43
C GLN A 11 -10.59 -2.20 -10.82
N GLU A 12 -10.16 -1.46 -11.85
CA GLU A 12 -10.01 -2.00 -13.20
C GLU A 12 -8.85 -2.99 -13.30
N ILE A 13 -7.72 -2.72 -12.64
CA ILE A 13 -6.60 -3.68 -12.54
C ILE A 13 -7.06 -5.00 -11.92
N ARG A 14 -7.88 -4.94 -10.86
CA ARG A 14 -8.40 -6.15 -10.17
C ARG A 14 -9.41 -6.95 -10.97
N LYS A 15 -10.00 -6.38 -12.03
CA LYS A 15 -10.88 -7.09 -12.97
C LYS A 15 -10.12 -7.65 -14.18
N SER A 16 -8.86 -7.28 -14.36
CA SER A 16 -8.01 -7.69 -15.47
C SER A 16 -7.13 -8.89 -15.11
N ASP A 17 -6.38 -9.41 -16.07
CA ASP A 17 -5.37 -10.46 -15.85
C ASP A 17 -4.23 -10.04 -14.89
N LEU A 18 -4.15 -8.74 -14.56
CA LEU A 18 -3.22 -8.18 -13.58
C LEU A 18 -3.77 -8.18 -12.14
N ALA A 19 -4.85 -8.91 -11.88
CA ALA A 19 -5.51 -8.94 -10.57
C ALA A 19 -4.55 -9.32 -9.42
N GLU A 20 -3.56 -10.16 -9.68
CA GLU A 20 -2.56 -10.59 -8.68
C GLU A 20 -1.37 -9.63 -8.53
N LEU A 21 -1.25 -8.61 -9.40
CA LEU A 21 -0.13 -7.67 -9.33
C LEU A 21 -0.20 -6.86 -8.02
N PRO A 22 0.89 -6.80 -7.24
CA PRO A 22 0.91 -5.97 -6.05
C PRO A 22 0.80 -4.49 -6.41
N VAL A 23 -0.12 -3.79 -5.76
CA VAL A 23 -0.35 -2.35 -6.00
C VAL A 23 -0.13 -1.57 -4.70
N LEU A 24 0.81 -0.63 -4.75
CA LEU A 24 1.04 0.38 -3.70
C LEU A 24 0.32 1.66 -4.07
N MET A 25 -0.69 2.05 -3.29
CA MET A 25 -1.33 3.34 -3.47
C MET A 25 -0.53 4.45 -2.79
N VAL A 26 -0.25 5.51 -3.53
CA VAL A 26 0.43 6.72 -3.05
C VAL A 26 -0.53 7.89 -3.11
N THR A 27 -0.80 8.56 -1.98
CA THR A 27 -1.70 9.73 -1.95
C THR A 27 -1.09 10.90 -1.16
N ALA A 28 -1.61 12.11 -1.38
CA ALA A 28 -1.35 13.26 -0.53
C ALA A 28 -2.36 13.39 0.63
N GLU A 29 -3.45 12.64 0.59
CA GLU A 29 -4.57 12.80 1.50
C GLU A 29 -4.55 11.76 2.63
N LYS A 30 -4.55 12.23 3.89
CA LYS A 30 -4.52 11.37 5.10
C LYS A 30 -5.91 10.92 5.58
N ARG A 31 -6.91 10.86 4.69
CA ARG A 31 -8.26 10.42 5.11
C ARG A 31 -8.30 8.92 5.34
N ARG A 32 -8.67 8.50 6.55
CA ARG A 32 -8.86 7.08 6.91
C ARG A 32 -9.83 6.37 5.95
N GLU A 33 -10.87 7.07 5.52
CA GLU A 33 -11.85 6.55 4.57
C GLU A 33 -11.22 6.16 3.24
N SER A 34 -10.30 6.99 2.72
CA SER A 34 -9.56 6.72 1.49
C SER A 34 -8.62 5.52 1.62
N VAL A 35 -7.98 5.36 2.80
CA VAL A 35 -7.16 4.17 3.12
C VAL A 35 -8.04 2.91 3.09
N LEU A 36 -9.17 2.94 3.79
CA LEU A 36 -10.10 1.81 3.87
C LEU A 36 -10.71 1.47 2.50
N ALA A 37 -10.98 2.47 1.66
CA ALA A 37 -11.46 2.26 0.30
C ALA A 37 -10.39 1.56 -0.56
N ALA A 38 -9.12 1.98 -0.48
CA ALA A 38 -8.02 1.35 -1.19
C ALA A 38 -7.80 -0.12 -0.75
N ILE A 39 -7.84 -0.39 0.55
CA ILE A 39 -7.72 -1.74 1.10
C ILE A 39 -8.87 -2.62 0.60
N ARG A 40 -10.12 -2.13 0.66
CA ARG A 40 -11.30 -2.86 0.16
C ARG A 40 -11.27 -3.11 -1.33
N ALA A 41 -10.65 -2.21 -2.10
CA ALA A 41 -10.42 -2.39 -3.53
C ALA A 41 -9.25 -3.34 -3.84
N GLY A 42 -8.58 -3.91 -2.83
CA GLY A 42 -7.50 -4.88 -3.01
C GLY A 42 -6.12 -4.27 -3.20
N ALA A 43 -5.86 -3.06 -2.68
CA ALA A 43 -4.51 -2.52 -2.63
C ALA A 43 -3.63 -3.37 -1.71
N SER A 44 -2.42 -3.69 -2.16
CA SER A 44 -1.43 -4.45 -1.37
C SER A 44 -0.76 -3.58 -0.33
N GLY A 45 -0.66 -2.28 -0.59
CA GLY A 45 -0.10 -1.32 0.34
C GLY A 45 -0.62 0.09 0.13
N TYR A 46 -0.34 0.94 1.11
CA TYR A 46 -0.73 2.35 1.08
C TYR A 46 0.37 3.21 1.73
N ILE A 47 0.70 4.34 1.10
CA ILE A 47 1.68 5.30 1.61
C ILE A 47 1.18 6.74 1.37
N VAL A 48 1.35 7.59 2.38
CA VAL A 48 0.91 9.00 2.33
C VAL A 48 2.12 9.91 2.17
N LYS A 49 1.97 10.93 1.34
CA LYS A 49 2.94 12.01 1.19
C LYS A 49 2.85 13.01 2.36
N PRO A 50 3.96 13.66 2.72
CA PRO A 50 5.32 13.30 2.33
C PRO A 50 5.76 12.00 3.01
N PHE A 51 6.54 11.19 2.30
CA PHE A 51 7.15 9.95 2.83
C PHE A 51 8.67 10.03 2.68
N SER A 52 9.39 9.31 3.54
CA SER A 52 10.84 9.12 3.40
C SER A 52 11.15 7.96 2.47
N GLU A 53 12.37 7.92 1.93
CA GLU A 53 12.87 6.80 1.14
C GLU A 53 12.82 5.49 1.93
N ALA A 54 13.20 5.53 3.21
CA ALA A 54 13.10 4.38 4.11
C ALA A 54 11.66 3.86 4.21
N ALA A 55 10.67 4.74 4.43
CA ALA A 55 9.28 4.34 4.51
C ALA A 55 8.75 3.74 3.19
N LEU A 56 9.22 4.25 2.04
CA LEU A 56 8.88 3.68 0.74
C LEU A 56 9.50 2.29 0.57
N ALA A 57 10.79 2.13 0.88
CA ALA A 57 11.50 0.86 0.79
C ALA A 57 10.83 -0.21 1.66
N ASP A 58 10.47 0.13 2.91
CA ASP A 58 9.77 -0.77 3.82
C ASP A 58 8.42 -1.22 3.25
N LYS A 59 7.64 -0.29 2.66
CA LYS A 59 6.36 -0.64 2.05
C LYS A 59 6.51 -1.49 0.81
N LEU A 60 7.52 -1.24 -0.02
CA LEU A 60 7.80 -2.06 -1.19
C LEU A 60 8.22 -3.48 -0.79
N ALA A 61 9.07 -3.63 0.22
CA ALA A 61 9.47 -4.93 0.74
C ALA A 61 8.27 -5.73 1.31
N GLN A 62 7.29 -5.05 1.91
CA GLN A 62 6.09 -5.70 2.45
C GLN A 62 5.13 -6.24 1.38
N ILE A 63 5.13 -5.67 0.17
CA ILE A 63 4.18 -6.03 -0.89
C ILE A 63 4.81 -6.81 -2.05
N ALA A 64 6.14 -6.88 -2.11
CA ALA A 64 6.84 -7.60 -3.17
C ALA A 64 6.52 -9.11 -3.11
N PRO A 65 6.22 -9.77 -4.23
CA PRO A 65 6.02 -11.21 -4.24
C PRO A 65 7.32 -11.91 -3.84
N LEU A 66 7.22 -12.91 -2.97
CA LEU A 66 8.36 -13.68 -2.45
C LEU A 66 9.19 -14.40 -3.53
N SER A 67 8.81 -14.33 -4.81
CA SER A 67 9.55 -14.94 -5.94
C SER A 67 10.67 -14.08 -6.52
N ALA A 68 10.78 -12.80 -6.12
CA ALA A 68 11.94 -11.98 -6.44
C ALA A 68 13.10 -12.32 -5.50
N SER A 69 13.81 -13.40 -5.80
CA SER A 69 15.06 -13.79 -5.16
C SER A 69 16.08 -12.64 -5.16
N ALA A 70 16.17 -11.91 -4.05
CA ALA A 70 17.36 -11.17 -3.61
C ALA A 70 17.30 -10.88 -2.10
N ALA A 71 17.84 -11.82 -1.32
CA ALA A 71 18.38 -11.72 0.05
C ALA A 71 17.51 -11.16 1.21
N PRO A 72 17.45 -11.86 2.36
CA PRO A 72 16.80 -11.36 3.56
C PRO A 72 17.73 -10.36 4.25
N THR A 73 17.36 -9.08 4.29
CA THR A 73 18.00 -8.13 5.22
C THR A 73 17.03 -7.86 6.36
N ASN A 74 17.08 -8.78 7.31
CA ASN A 74 16.57 -8.76 8.67
C ASN A 74 16.42 -7.34 9.26
N HIS A 75 15.22 -6.77 9.42
CA HIS A 75 14.94 -5.72 10.41
C HIS A 75 13.44 -5.65 10.78
N GLY A 76 13.14 -5.92 12.06
CA GLY A 76 12.18 -5.13 12.83
C GLY A 76 10.69 -5.44 12.63
N ALA A 77 10.17 -6.25 13.54
CA ALA A 77 8.74 -6.44 13.77
C ALA A 77 7.95 -5.11 13.99
N SER A 78 6.64 -5.21 13.77
CA SER A 78 5.59 -4.41 14.41
C SER A 78 5.42 -2.94 14.01
N VAL A 79 4.60 -2.67 12.98
CA VAL A 79 3.81 -1.40 12.92
C VAL A 79 2.43 -1.56 12.26
N PHE A 80 1.83 -2.76 12.26
CA PHE A 80 0.41 -2.90 11.87
C PHE A 80 -0.55 -3.02 13.07
N GLY A 81 -0.03 -3.31 14.28
CA GLY A 81 -0.83 -3.39 15.51
C GLY A 81 -0.87 -2.11 16.36
N ALA A 82 0.03 -1.15 16.17
CA ALA A 82 0.22 -0.05 17.15
C ALA A 82 -0.64 1.21 16.91
N ILE A 83 -1.41 1.30 15.81
CA ILE A 83 -2.18 2.50 15.47
C ILE A 83 -3.68 2.34 15.78
N PHE A 84 -4.12 1.19 16.29
CA PHE A 84 -5.54 0.90 16.53
C PHE A 84 -6.02 1.14 17.98
N GLU A 85 -5.15 1.50 18.93
CA GLU A 85 -5.51 1.43 20.37
C GLU A 85 -5.41 2.73 21.18
N ARG A 86 -5.35 3.90 20.54
CA ARG A 86 -5.34 5.14 21.33
C ARG A 86 -6.09 6.27 20.66
N THR A 87 -7.39 6.34 20.94
CA THR A 87 -8.15 7.52 21.39
C THR A 87 -9.63 7.13 21.49
N MET A 88 -10.05 6.65 22.65
CA MET A 88 -11.30 7.10 23.27
C MET A 88 -10.97 8.33 24.10
#